data_AF-A0A1H0P2X9-F1
#
_entry.id   AF-A0A1H0P2X9-F1
#
_cell.length_a   1.000
_cell.length_b   1.000
_cell.length_c   1.000
_cell.angle_alpha   90.00
_cell.angle_beta   90.00
_cell.angle_gamma   90.00
#
_symmetry.space_group_name_H-M   'P 1'
#
loop_
_entity.id
_entity.type
_entity.pdbx_description
1 polymer ?
#
loop_
_entity_poly.entity_id
_entity_poly.type
_entity_poly.pdbx_seq_one_letter_code
_entity_poly.pdbx_strand_id
1 'polypeptide(L)'
;MTSRGYALGLGCERGCAPEEVSALARKVLEQAGIAAKDLKGVYSIDQRAGEPAIVLAAHGLGLRLECFGAQLLEEQTPRLLNPSERVFALMGCHGVAEAAALVGAGPDSILLVGKTKSAHATAALAVKN
;
A
#
# COMPACT_ATOMS: atom_id res chain seq x y z
N MET A 1 -23.57 -9.93 3.50
CA MET A 1 -22.28 -9.82 2.78
C MET A 1 -21.40 -8.86 3.56
N THR A 2 -20.46 -9.37 4.35
CA THR A 2 -19.50 -8.52 5.05
C THR A 2 -18.66 -7.81 3.99
N SER A 3 -18.85 -6.49 3.86
CA SER A 3 -18.06 -5.69 2.93
C SER A 3 -16.58 -5.85 3.31
N ARG A 4 -15.76 -6.37 2.41
CA ARG A 4 -14.29 -6.35 2.55
C ARG A 4 -13.87 -4.93 2.93
N GLY A 5 -13.31 -4.75 4.13
CA GLY A 5 -13.10 -3.44 4.73
C GLY A 5 -11.68 -2.91 4.59
N TYR A 6 -10.73 -3.78 4.24
CA TYR A 6 -9.30 -3.51 4.34
C TYR A 6 -8.65 -3.28 2.97
N ALA A 7 -7.65 -2.41 2.92
CA ALA A 7 -6.86 -2.12 1.73
C ALA A 7 -5.37 -2.15 2.07
N LEU A 8 -4.60 -2.93 1.31
CA LEU A 8 -3.16 -3.04 1.47
C LEU A 8 -2.47 -2.10 0.47
N GLY A 9 -1.76 -1.10 0.96
CA GLY A 9 -0.91 -0.24 0.14
C GLY A 9 0.53 -0.73 0.15
N LEU A 10 1.15 -0.81 -1.02
CA LEU A 10 2.54 -1.24 -1.20
C LEU A 10 3.33 -0.21 -2.01
N GLY A 11 4.62 -0.08 -1.71
CA GLY A 11 5.57 0.68 -2.53
C GLY A 11 6.98 0.14 -2.36
N CYS A 12 7.81 0.23 -3.39
CA CYS A 12 9.20 -0.21 -3.33
C CYS A 12 10.11 0.62 -4.24
N GLU A 13 11.41 0.46 -4.05
CA GLU A 13 12.41 0.89 -5.03
C GLU A 13 12.29 0.05 -6.31
N ARG A 14 12.82 0.56 -7.44
CA ARG A 14 12.81 -0.18 -8.71
C ARG A 14 13.75 -1.37 -8.62
N GLY A 15 13.33 -2.52 -9.15
CA GLY A 15 14.13 -3.75 -9.10
C GLY A 15 14.23 -4.37 -7.70
N CYS A 16 13.34 -3.98 -6.77
CA CYS A 16 13.21 -4.63 -5.48
C CYS A 16 12.92 -6.12 -5.67
N ALA A 17 13.47 -6.98 -4.81
CA ALA A 17 13.20 -8.42 -4.88
C ALA A 17 11.70 -8.68 -4.63
N PRO A 18 11.00 -9.45 -5.49
CA PRO A 18 9.59 -9.77 -5.30
C PRO A 18 9.27 -10.42 -3.94
N GLU A 19 10.20 -11.21 -3.43
CA GLU A 19 10.10 -11.90 -2.15
C GLU A 19 10.10 -10.89 -0.98
N GLU A 20 10.84 -9.78 -1.11
CA GLU A 20 10.92 -8.74 -0.09
C GLU A 20 9.57 -8.05 0.08
N VAL A 21 8.94 -7.62 -1.02
CA VAL A 21 7.60 -7.01 -1.00
C VAL A 21 6.56 -8.02 -0.50
N SER A 22 6.63 -9.27 -0.97
CA SER A 22 5.67 -10.31 -0.58
C SER A 22 5.77 -10.67 0.91
N ALA A 23 6.99 -10.74 1.45
CA ALA A 23 7.22 -10.98 2.87
C ALA A 23 6.73 -9.80 3.72
N LEU A 24 6.99 -8.57 3.27
CA LEU A 24 6.53 -7.37 3.96
C LEU A 24 5.00 -7.26 3.98
N ALA A 25 4.35 -7.59 2.86
CA ALA A 25 2.89 -7.65 2.76
C ALA A 25 2.31 -8.65 3.77
N ARG A 26 2.82 -9.89 3.80
CA ARG A 26 2.38 -10.92 4.77
C ARG A 26 2.58 -10.47 6.21
N LYS A 27 3.75 -9.89 6.53
CA LYS A 27 4.05 -9.37 7.86
C LYS A 27 3.03 -8.34 8.32
N VAL A 28 2.64 -7.38 7.47
CA VAL A 28 1.64 -6.35 7.81
C VAL A 28 0.26 -6.98 8.06
N LEU A 29 -0.12 -7.99 7.28
CA LEU A 29 -1.39 -8.70 7.47
C LEU A 29 -1.41 -9.52 8.76
N GLU A 30 -0.32 -10.23 9.05
CA GLU A 30 -0.13 -10.99 10.29
C GLU A 30 -0.18 -10.09 11.53
N GLN A 31 0.49 -8.93 11.48
CA GLN A 31 0.46 -7.93 12.56
C GLN A 31 -0.95 -7.42 12.85
N ALA A 32 -1.78 -7.28 11.82
CA ALA A 32 -3.15 -6.81 11.95
C ALA A 32 -4.17 -7.94 12.22
N GLY A 33 -3.75 -9.21 12.18
CA GLY A 33 -4.66 -10.36 12.27
C GLY A 33 -5.65 -10.47 11.10
N ILE A 34 -5.30 -9.92 9.93
CA ILE A 34 -6.19 -9.83 8.76
C ILE A 34 -5.81 -10.89 7.73
N ALA A 35 -6.80 -11.62 7.21
CA ALA A 35 -6.56 -12.57 6.13
C ALA A 35 -6.64 -11.86 4.78
N ALA A 36 -5.89 -12.35 3.78
CA ALA A 36 -5.91 -11.78 2.42
C ALA A 36 -7.32 -11.72 1.80
N LYS A 37 -8.20 -12.66 2.15
CA LYS A 37 -9.61 -12.71 1.70
C LYS A 37 -10.46 -11.51 2.18
N ASP A 38 -10.02 -10.81 3.21
CA ASP A 38 -10.69 -9.64 3.79
C ASP A 38 -10.23 -8.33 3.13
N LEU A 39 -9.16 -8.38 2.32
CA LEU A 39 -8.66 -7.26 1.53
C LEU A 39 -9.56 -7.01 0.31
N LYS A 40 -9.86 -5.72 0.07
CA LYS A 40 -10.45 -5.26 -1.18
C LYS A 40 -9.48 -5.43 -2.35
N GLY A 41 -8.19 -5.25 -2.13
CA GLY A 41 -7.16 -5.29 -3.16
C GLY A 41 -5.80 -4.83 -2.63
N VAL A 42 -4.83 -4.83 -3.53
CA VAL A 42 -3.51 -4.23 -3.33
C VAL A 42 -3.44 -2.92 -4.11
N TYR A 43 -2.87 -1.90 -3.49
CA TYR A 43 -2.86 -0.54 -4.01
C TYR A 43 -1.44 0.03 -4.06
N SER A 44 -1.11 0.79 -5.10
CA SER A 44 0.19 1.45 -5.23
C SER A 44 0.11 2.76 -6.03
N ILE A 45 1.26 3.33 -6.36
CA ILE A 45 1.39 4.45 -7.29
C ILE A 45 1.51 3.94 -8.73
N ASP A 46 1.00 4.69 -9.70
CA ASP A 46 1.03 4.39 -11.14
C ASP A 46 2.43 4.10 -11.68
N GLN A 47 3.45 4.80 -11.17
CA GLN A 47 4.87 4.58 -11.47
C GLN A 47 5.41 3.20 -11.04
N ARG A 48 4.58 2.38 -10.38
CA ARG A 48 4.87 0.99 -9.98
C ARG A 48 3.89 -0.03 -10.57
N ALA A 49 3.00 0.36 -11.47
CA ALA A 49 2.02 -0.55 -12.07
C ALA A 49 2.66 -1.75 -12.80
N GLY A 50 3.85 -1.56 -13.38
CA GLY A 50 4.63 -2.62 -14.05
C GLY A 50 5.80 -3.18 -13.23
N GLU A 51 5.97 -2.77 -11.97
CA GLU A 51 7.08 -3.24 -11.15
C GLU A 51 6.85 -4.70 -10.72
N PRO A 52 7.72 -5.67 -11.11
CA PRO A 52 7.48 -7.09 -10.86
C PRO A 52 7.22 -7.42 -9.39
N ALA A 53 7.90 -6.73 -8.47
CA ALA A 53 7.74 -6.98 -7.04
C ALA A 53 6.33 -6.62 -6.52
N ILE A 54 5.73 -5.55 -7.03
CA ILE A 54 4.36 -5.14 -6.66
C ILE A 54 3.34 -6.08 -7.31
N VAL A 55 3.51 -6.37 -8.60
CA VAL A 55 2.60 -7.24 -9.37
C VAL A 55 2.57 -8.65 -8.77
N LEU A 56 3.74 -9.24 -8.49
CA LEU A 56 3.85 -10.59 -7.93
C LEU A 56 3.33 -10.66 -6.50
N ALA A 57 3.50 -9.62 -5.69
CA ALA A 57 2.92 -9.57 -4.35
C ALA A 57 1.39 -9.57 -4.40
N ALA A 58 0.78 -8.78 -5.29
CA ALA A 58 -0.67 -8.78 -5.47
C ALA A 58 -1.19 -10.13 -5.98
N HIS A 59 -0.52 -10.69 -7.00
CA HIS A 59 -0.85 -12.01 -7.55
C HIS A 59 -0.72 -13.12 -6.50
N GLY A 60 0.36 -13.11 -5.70
CA GLY A 60 0.59 -14.09 -4.64
C GLY A 60 -0.45 -14.05 -3.53
N LEU A 61 -1.14 -12.92 -3.34
CA LEU A 61 -2.28 -12.79 -2.43
C LEU A 61 -3.63 -13.13 -3.10
N GLY A 62 -3.65 -13.41 -4.41
CA GLY A 62 -4.88 -13.62 -5.18
C GLY A 62 -5.75 -12.37 -5.31
N LEU A 63 -5.13 -11.18 -5.31
CA LEU A 63 -5.81 -9.90 -5.30
C LEU A 63 -5.49 -9.08 -6.55
N ARG A 64 -6.43 -8.22 -6.94
CA ARG A 64 -6.16 -7.21 -7.97
C ARG A 64 -5.15 -6.19 -7.46
N LEU A 65 -4.34 -5.67 -8.37
CA LEU A 65 -3.53 -4.48 -8.18
C LEU A 65 -4.25 -3.28 -8.79
N GLU A 66 -4.33 -2.19 -8.06
CA GLU A 66 -4.87 -0.91 -8.53
C GLU A 66 -3.86 0.20 -8.19
N CYS A 67 -3.59 1.09 -9.14
CA CYS A 67 -2.58 2.12 -8.98
C CYS A 67 -3.18 3.51 -9.17
N PHE A 68 -2.67 4.48 -8.40
CA PHE A 68 -3.13 5.86 -8.39
C PHE A 68 -2.03 6.83 -8.81
N GLY A 69 -2.42 7.95 -9.40
CA GLY A 69 -1.49 9.04 -9.72
C GLY A 69 -0.99 9.75 -8.47
N ALA A 70 0.21 10.32 -8.55
CA ALA A 70 0.88 11.02 -7.44
C ALA A 70 0.01 12.11 -6.80
N GLN A 71 -0.72 12.89 -7.61
CA GLN A 71 -1.59 13.96 -7.13
C GLN A 71 -2.69 13.45 -6.18
N LEU A 72 -3.37 12.35 -6.55
CA LEU A 72 -4.41 11.76 -5.71
C LEU A 72 -3.85 11.18 -4.40
N LEU A 73 -2.63 10.64 -4.44
CA LEU A 73 -1.94 10.18 -3.25
C LEU A 73 -1.51 11.34 -2.35
N GLU A 74 -1.07 12.45 -2.94
CA GLU A 74 -0.66 13.66 -2.22
C GLU A 74 -1.83 14.32 -1.49
N GLU A 75 -3.06 14.24 -2.01
CA GLU A 75 -4.27 14.68 -1.28
C GLU A 75 -4.45 13.98 0.07
N GLN A 76 -3.84 12.80 0.26
CA GLN A 76 -3.89 12.06 1.52
C GLN A 76 -2.81 12.48 2.53
N THR A 77 -1.88 13.38 2.17
CA THR A 77 -0.78 13.83 3.04
C THR A 77 -1.21 14.20 4.47
N PRO A 78 -2.31 14.94 4.70
CA PRO A 78 -2.78 15.28 6.06
C PRO A 78 -3.18 14.08 6.93
N ARG A 79 -3.41 12.90 6.31
CA ARG A 79 -3.85 11.66 6.95
C ARG A 79 -2.71 10.63 7.09
N LEU A 80 -1.53 10.91 6.54
CA LEU A 80 -0.38 10.00 6.64
C LEU A 80 0.22 10.06 8.04
N LEU A 81 0.65 8.90 8.55
CA LEU A 81 1.40 8.84 9.81
C LEU A 81 2.90 9.12 9.59
N ASN A 82 3.41 8.90 8.36
CA ASN A 82 4.83 8.99 8.06
C ASN A 82 5.12 9.75 6.75
N PRO A 83 4.73 11.03 6.60
CA PRO A 83 5.07 11.82 5.41
C PRO A 83 6.59 11.93 5.21
N SER A 84 7.05 12.04 3.96
CA SER A 84 8.47 12.04 3.63
C SER A 84 8.82 12.94 2.44
N GLU A 85 9.58 14.00 2.70
CA GLU A 85 10.17 14.89 1.67
C GLU A 85 10.96 14.14 0.61
N ARG A 86 11.73 13.13 1.03
CA ARG A 86 12.48 12.28 0.10
C ARG A 86 11.56 11.54 -0.87
N VAL A 87 10.43 11.03 -0.38
CA VAL A 87 9.45 10.34 -1.25
C VAL A 87 8.75 11.35 -2.15
N PHE A 88 8.40 12.53 -1.63
CA PHE A 88 7.81 13.60 -2.42
C PHE A 88 8.70 14.01 -3.60
N ALA A 89 9.98 14.26 -3.35
CA ALA A 89 10.94 14.60 -4.40
C ALA A 89 11.08 13.53 -5.50
N LEU A 90 10.86 12.26 -5.18
CA LEU A 90 11.02 11.13 -6.11
C LEU A 90 9.72 10.74 -6.83
N MET A 91 8.59 10.86 -6.13
CA MET A 91 7.32 10.23 -6.53
C MET A 91 6.20 11.25 -6.74
N GLY A 92 6.37 12.49 -6.26
CA GLY A 92 5.34 13.52 -6.27
C GLY A 92 4.27 13.37 -5.18
N CYS A 93 4.50 12.49 -4.19
CA CYS A 93 3.63 12.35 -3.01
C CYS A 93 4.44 12.05 -1.74
N HIS A 94 3.97 12.47 -0.55
CA HIS A 94 4.70 12.28 0.71
C HIS A 94 4.70 10.83 1.25
N GLY A 95 3.88 9.93 0.70
CA GLY A 95 3.91 8.53 1.11
C GLY A 95 3.07 7.60 0.24
N VAL A 96 3.72 6.74 -0.54
CA VAL A 96 3.05 5.82 -1.46
C VAL A 96 2.18 4.79 -0.72
N ALA A 97 2.76 3.96 0.15
CA ALA A 97 2.02 2.84 0.74
C ALA A 97 0.83 3.30 1.60
N GLU A 98 1.03 4.30 2.47
CA GLU A 98 -0.04 4.82 3.33
C GLU A 98 -1.15 5.50 2.52
N ALA A 99 -0.80 6.38 1.57
CA ALA A 99 -1.81 7.07 0.75
C ALA A 99 -2.58 6.08 -0.12
N ALA A 100 -1.90 5.12 -0.75
CA ALA A 100 -2.55 4.14 -1.61
C ALA A 100 -3.51 3.23 -0.82
N ALA A 101 -3.14 2.85 0.42
CA ALA A 101 -4.04 2.12 1.30
C ALA A 101 -5.30 2.95 1.63
N LEU A 102 -5.13 4.23 1.99
CA LEU A 102 -6.25 5.13 2.33
C LEU A 102 -7.21 5.33 1.15
N VAL A 103 -6.68 5.62 -0.05
CA VAL A 103 -7.50 5.75 -1.27
C VAL A 103 -8.22 4.43 -1.57
N GLY A 104 -7.51 3.30 -1.51
CA GLY A 104 -8.06 1.98 -1.78
C GLY A 104 -9.15 1.54 -0.79
N ALA A 105 -9.03 1.92 0.49
CA ALA A 105 -10.05 1.64 1.50
C ALA A 105 -11.30 2.52 1.31
N GLY A 106 -11.11 3.74 0.79
CA GLY A 106 -12.15 4.69 0.43
C GLY A 106 -12.17 5.95 1.32
N PRO A 107 -13.15 6.84 1.10
CA PRO A 107 -13.38 8.00 1.95
C PRO A 107 -13.54 7.61 3.42
N ASP A 108 -13.08 8.45 4.34
CA ASP A 108 -13.15 8.28 5.80
C ASP A 108 -12.41 7.05 6.38
N SER A 109 -11.63 6.35 5.56
CA SER A 109 -10.76 5.27 6.04
C SER A 109 -9.71 5.75 7.06
N ILE A 110 -9.16 4.82 7.82
CA ILE A 110 -8.03 5.11 8.71
C ILE A 110 -6.92 4.08 8.49
N LEU A 111 -5.68 4.49 8.79
CA LEU A 111 -4.55 3.57 8.80
C LEU A 111 -4.64 2.67 10.04
N LEU A 112 -4.89 1.38 9.82
CA LEU A 112 -4.83 0.35 10.87
C LEU A 112 -3.38 -0.04 11.15
N VAL A 113 -2.56 -0.12 10.11
CA VAL A 113 -1.11 -0.29 10.21
C VAL A 113 -0.44 0.81 9.39
N GLY A 114 0.31 1.68 10.05
CA GLY A 114 1.12 2.72 9.40
C GLY A 114 2.29 2.15 8.60
N LYS A 115 3.13 3.04 8.05
CA LYS A 115 4.28 2.69 7.22
C LYS A 115 5.20 1.69 7.91
N THR A 116 5.18 0.45 7.43
CA THR A 116 6.14 -0.60 7.77
C THR A 116 7.17 -0.69 6.66
N LYS A 117 8.45 -0.72 7.00
CA LYS A 117 9.57 -0.72 6.05
C LYS A 117 10.34 -2.03 6.09
N SER A 118 10.82 -2.47 4.94
CA SER A 118 11.97 -3.36 4.79
C SER A 118 13.18 -2.54 4.29
N ALA A 119 14.19 -3.19 3.69
CA ALA A 119 15.34 -2.48 3.13
C ALA A 119 14.95 -1.59 1.93
N HIS A 120 14.09 -2.10 1.04
CA HIS A 120 13.74 -1.44 -0.23
C HIS A 120 12.23 -1.33 -0.47
N ALA A 121 11.40 -1.81 0.47
CA ALA A 121 9.94 -1.78 0.34
C ALA A 121 9.24 -1.17 1.55
N THR A 122 8.00 -0.74 1.31
CA THR A 122 7.08 -0.20 2.30
C THR A 122 5.69 -0.81 2.12
N ALA A 123 5.01 -1.05 3.23
CA ALA A 123 3.63 -1.52 3.25
C ALA A 123 2.84 -0.78 4.34
N ALA A 124 1.54 -0.62 4.11
CA ALA A 124 0.59 -0.06 5.07
C ALA A 124 -0.79 -0.69 4.86
N LEU A 125 -1.62 -0.71 5.91
CA LEU A 125 -2.95 -1.26 5.87
C LEU A 125 -3.96 -0.21 6.33
N ALA A 126 -4.99 0.03 5.53
CA ALA A 126 -6.11 0.89 5.89
C ALA A 126 -7.40 0.08 6.04
N VAL A 127 -8.32 0.59 6.84
CA VAL A 127 -9.66 0.04 7.02
C VAL A 127 -10.70 1.13 6.79
N LYS A 128 -11.80 0.79 6.13
CA LYS A 128 -12.97 1.68 6.05
C LYS A 128 -13.59 1.83 7.45
N ASN A 129 -13.77 3.07 7.89
CA ASN A 129 -14.48 3.40 9.13
C ASN A 129 -15.99 3.16 9.00
#